data_AF-K1SYB1-F1
#
_entry.id   AF-K1SYB1-F1
#
_cell.length_a   1.000
_cell.length_b   1.000
_cell.length_c   1.000
_cell.angle_alpha   90.00
_cell.angle_beta   90.00
_cell.angle_gamma   90.00
#
_symmetry.space_group_name_H-M   'P 1'
#
loop_
_entity.id
_entity.type
_entity.pdbx_description
1 polymer ?
#
loop_
_entity_poly.entity_id
_entity_poly.type
_entity_poly.pdbx_seq_one_letter_code
_entity_poly.pdbx_strand_id
1 'polypeptide(L)'
;MMTSRSEYRLLLRQDNANDRLVPIGHKFGLISDERYQRFLERKNILDNETSRIKKATIYPCEELNKMLESKGTSPITQGVKFIELLKRPQIDYRDLAQFDENAPSLEHDIIDKLEINIKYEGYIKTQNRKN
;
A
#
# COMPACT_ATOMS: atom_id res chain seq x y z
N MET A 1 -15.68 -19.46 -13.91
CA MET A 1 -15.81 -19.68 -12.45
C MET A 1 -14.44 -20.05 -11.89
N MET A 2 -13.85 -19.21 -11.02
CA MET A 2 -12.60 -19.53 -10.32
C MET A 2 -12.93 -20.06 -8.91
N THR A 3 -13.16 -21.36 -8.80
CA THR A 3 -13.46 -22.06 -7.53
C THR A 3 -12.35 -23.01 -7.08
N SER A 4 -11.32 -23.25 -7.89
CA SER A 4 -10.17 -24.07 -7.48
C SER A 4 -8.97 -23.19 -7.12
N ARG A 5 -8.49 -23.30 -5.86
CA ARG A 5 -7.27 -22.72 -5.30
C ARG A 5 -7.33 -21.25 -4.82
N SER A 6 -8.27 -20.97 -3.93
CA SER A 6 -8.42 -19.69 -3.21
C SER A 6 -7.18 -19.27 -2.41
N GLU A 7 -6.29 -20.21 -2.06
CA GLU A 7 -5.09 -19.98 -1.26
C GLU A 7 -4.06 -19.07 -1.97
N TYR A 8 -3.96 -19.12 -3.30
CA TYR A 8 -3.03 -18.28 -4.06
C TYR A 8 -3.62 -16.94 -4.51
N ARG A 9 -4.89 -16.65 -4.21
CA ARG A 9 -5.61 -15.49 -4.76
C ARG A 9 -4.98 -14.15 -4.37
N LEU A 10 -4.37 -14.07 -3.18
CA LEU A 10 -3.64 -12.87 -2.73
C LEU A 10 -2.29 -12.70 -3.44
N LEU A 11 -1.65 -13.80 -3.83
CA LEU A 11 -0.38 -13.78 -4.56
C LEU A 11 -0.59 -13.54 -6.07
N LEU A 12 -1.70 -14.00 -6.63
CA LEU A 12 -2.02 -13.93 -8.06
C LEU A 12 -3.00 -12.82 -8.42
N ARG A 13 -3.06 -11.75 -7.62
CA ARG A 13 -3.99 -10.63 -7.82
C ARG A 13 -3.71 -9.89 -9.13
N GLN A 14 -4.73 -9.25 -9.69
CA GLN A 14 -4.61 -8.56 -10.99
C GLN A 14 -3.69 -7.34 -10.90
N ASP A 15 -3.75 -6.59 -9.81
CA ASP A 15 -2.97 -5.36 -9.55
C ASP A 15 -1.47 -5.61 -9.30
N ASN A 16 -1.06 -6.83 -8.93
CA ASN A 16 0.36 -7.19 -8.75
C ASN A 16 0.96 -7.91 -9.98
N ALA A 17 0.19 -8.08 -11.07
CA ALA A 17 0.66 -8.78 -12.27
C ALA A 17 1.90 -8.12 -12.87
N ASN A 18 1.98 -6.78 -12.85
CA ASN A 18 3.16 -6.07 -13.31
C ASN A 18 4.40 -6.43 -12.49
N ASP A 19 4.29 -6.49 -11.16
CA ASP A 19 5.43 -6.85 -10.29
C ASP A 19 5.93 -8.27 -10.57
N ARG A 20 5.01 -9.18 -10.94
CA ARG A 20 5.33 -10.58 -11.26
C ARG A 20 5.90 -10.77 -12.66
N LEU A 21 5.37 -10.07 -13.66
CA LEU A 21 5.59 -10.41 -15.08
C LEU A 21 6.46 -9.41 -15.83
N VAL A 22 6.47 -8.12 -15.47
CA VAL A 22 7.24 -7.10 -16.20
C VAL A 22 8.75 -7.37 -16.19
N PRO A 23 9.38 -7.72 -15.05
CA PRO A 23 10.81 -8.04 -15.03
C PRO A 23 11.16 -9.27 -15.89
N ILE A 24 10.27 -10.27 -15.90
CA ILE A 24 10.44 -11.49 -16.71
C ILE A 24 10.30 -11.15 -18.19
N GLY A 25 9.26 -10.41 -18.56
CA GLY A 25 9.03 -9.99 -19.94
C GLY A 25 10.18 -9.14 -20.50
N HIS A 26 10.73 -8.23 -19.69
CA HIS A 26 11.91 -7.44 -20.07
C HIS A 26 13.14 -8.33 -20.31
N LYS A 27 13.41 -9.28 -19.40
CA LYS A 27 14.51 -10.25 -19.54
C LYS A 27 14.46 -11.04 -20.86
N PHE A 28 13.26 -11.33 -21.37
CA PHE A 28 13.06 -12.06 -22.63
C PHE A 28 12.84 -11.14 -23.84
N GLY A 29 13.01 -9.83 -23.71
CA GLY A 29 12.83 -8.86 -24.81
C GLY A 29 11.37 -8.60 -25.21
N LEU A 30 10.39 -9.03 -24.40
CA LEU A 30 8.96 -8.82 -24.64
C LEU A 30 8.45 -7.46 -24.13
N ILE A 31 9.24 -6.78 -23.30
CA ILE A 31 8.93 -5.46 -22.75
C ILE A 31 10.06 -4.52 -23.16
N SER A 32 9.71 -3.36 -23.73
CA SER A 32 10.69 -2.34 -24.10
C SER A 32 11.37 -1.74 -22.88
N ASP A 33 12.59 -1.22 -23.06
CA ASP A 33 13.34 -0.53 -22.02
C ASP A 33 12.54 0.65 -21.44
N GLU A 34 11.90 1.45 -22.30
CA GLU A 34 11.06 2.58 -21.87
C GLU A 34 9.92 2.13 -20.93
N ARG A 35 9.22 1.05 -21.28
CA ARG A 35 8.14 0.51 -20.45
C ARG A 35 8.68 -0.07 -19.14
N TYR A 36 9.86 -0.68 -19.18
CA TYR A 36 10.52 -1.21 -18.00
C TYR A 36 10.98 -0.08 -17.06
N GLN A 37 11.54 1.01 -17.59
CA GLN A 37 11.95 2.17 -16.79
C GLN A 37 10.76 2.82 -16.09
N ARG A 38 9.64 3.04 -16.80
CA ARG A 38 8.40 3.52 -16.18
C ARG A 38 7.91 2.60 -15.06
N PHE A 39 8.05 1.28 -15.22
CA PHE A 39 7.73 0.34 -14.15
C PHE A 39 8.64 0.52 -12.94
N LEU A 40 9.95 0.67 -13.15
CA LEU A 40 10.93 0.89 -12.08
C LEU A 40 10.69 2.22 -11.34
N GLU A 41 10.40 3.31 -12.06
CA GLU A 41 10.07 4.61 -11.46
C GLU A 41 8.87 4.50 -10.52
N ARG A 42 7.77 3.91 -10.99
CA ARG A 42 6.56 3.72 -10.18
C ARG A 42 6.81 2.82 -8.98
N LYS A 43 7.59 1.76 -9.17
CA LYS A 43 7.99 0.86 -8.08
C LYS A 43 8.81 1.61 -7.03
N ASN A 44 9.75 2.45 -7.45
CA ASN A 44 10.59 3.24 -6.56
C ASN A 44 9.75 4.24 -5.75
N ILE A 45 8.78 4.93 -6.37
CA ILE A 45 7.85 5.82 -5.66
C ILE A 45 7.10 5.04 -4.57
N LEU A 46 6.53 3.88 -4.91
CA LEU A 46 5.80 3.03 -3.97
C LEU A 46 6.69 2.55 -2.81
N ASP A 47 7.90 2.08 -3.10
CA ASP A 47 8.83 1.55 -2.11
C ASP A 47 9.34 2.66 -1.17
N ASN A 48 9.61 3.85 -1.70
CA ASN A 48 10.00 5.03 -0.92
C ASN A 48 8.87 5.46 0.02
N GLU A 49 7.64 5.57 -0.49
CA GLU A 49 6.52 5.97 0.35
C GLU A 49 6.23 4.92 1.43
N THR A 50 6.24 3.64 1.07
CA THR A 50 6.10 2.54 2.03
C THR A 50 7.15 2.63 3.14
N SER A 51 8.38 2.97 2.80
CA SER A 51 9.48 3.13 3.77
C SER A 51 9.32 4.38 4.64
N ARG A 52 8.77 5.46 4.07
CA ARG A 52 8.48 6.72 4.75
C ARG A 52 7.39 6.54 5.82
N ILE A 53 6.22 6.01 5.44
CA ILE A 53 5.08 5.83 6.37
C ILE A 53 5.33 4.79 7.47
N LYS A 54 6.28 3.87 7.28
CA LYS A 54 6.76 2.98 8.34
C LYS A 54 7.47 3.75 9.46
N LYS A 55 8.08 4.89 9.13
CA LYS A 55 8.86 5.73 10.05
C LYS A 55 8.05 6.94 10.53
N ALA A 56 7.19 7.49 9.68
CA ALA A 56 6.35 8.64 9.98
C ALA A 56 5.42 8.36 11.17
N THR A 57 5.30 9.35 12.05
CA THR A 57 4.42 9.32 13.22
C THR A 57 3.40 10.43 13.07
N ILE A 58 2.12 10.12 13.19
CA ILE A 58 1.02 11.09 13.26
C ILE A 58 0.69 11.32 14.74
N TYR A 59 0.62 12.58 15.13
CA TYR A 59 0.30 13.00 16.49
C TYR A 59 -1.19 13.36 16.64
N PRO A 60 -1.78 13.16 17.83
CA PRO A 60 -3.18 13.49 18.07
C PRO A 60 -3.44 14.99 17.91
N CYS A 61 -4.51 15.34 17.18
CA CYS A 61 -5.13 16.65 17.20
C CYS A 61 -6.67 16.50 17.15
N GLU A 62 -7.39 17.58 17.39
CA GLU A 62 -8.86 17.56 17.42
C GLU A 62 -9.44 17.16 16.06
N GLU A 63 -8.90 17.68 14.96
CA GLU A 63 -9.33 17.40 13.60
C GLU A 63 -9.08 15.94 13.22
N LEU A 64 -7.91 15.40 13.57
CA LEU A 64 -7.56 14.00 13.31
C LEU A 64 -8.54 13.07 14.06
N ASN A 65 -8.78 13.32 15.34
CA ASN A 65 -9.66 12.46 16.13
C ASN A 65 -11.12 12.56 15.65
N LYS A 66 -11.61 13.74 15.27
CA LYS A 66 -12.92 13.89 14.61
C LYS A 66 -13.02 13.09 13.31
N MET A 67 -11.97 13.13 12.47
CA MET A 67 -11.91 12.32 11.25
C MET A 67 -11.96 10.82 11.57
N LEU A 68 -11.12 10.35 12.50
CA LEU A 68 -11.06 8.95 12.91
C LEU A 68 -12.41 8.45 13.44
N GLU A 69 -13.08 9.25 14.27
CA GLU A 69 -14.39 8.94 14.82
C GLU A 69 -15.49 8.96 13.75
N SER A 70 -15.46 9.92 12.82
CA SER A 70 -16.42 9.97 11.69
C SER A 70 -16.31 8.74 10.78
N LYS A 71 -15.12 8.15 10.69
CA LYS A 71 -14.86 6.89 9.97
C LYS A 71 -15.09 5.64 10.83
N GLY A 72 -15.62 5.79 12.04
CA GLY A 72 -15.97 4.70 12.94
C GLY A 72 -14.77 3.98 13.56
N THR A 73 -13.65 4.68 13.72
CA THR A 73 -12.44 4.13 14.35
C THR A 73 -12.11 4.86 15.66
N SER A 74 -11.37 4.20 16.55
CA SER A 74 -11.01 4.79 17.84
C SER A 74 -10.05 5.98 17.68
N PRO A 75 -10.21 7.05 18.46
CA PRO A 75 -9.25 8.15 18.47
C PRO A 75 -7.88 7.69 18.98
N ILE A 76 -6.86 8.52 18.79
CA ILE A 76 -5.52 8.31 19.33
C ILE A 76 -5.21 9.35 20.42
N THR A 77 -4.45 8.93 21.43
CA THR A 77 -4.04 9.76 22.58
C THR A 77 -2.55 10.07 22.61
N GLN A 78 -1.75 9.38 21.79
CA GLN A 78 -0.32 9.54 21.65
C GLN A 78 0.08 9.39 20.18
N GLY A 79 1.33 9.70 19.84
CA GLY A 79 1.84 9.51 18.48
C GLY A 79 1.75 8.05 18.03
N VAL A 80 1.18 7.81 16.85
CA VAL A 80 1.01 6.48 16.24
C VAL A 80 1.69 6.47 14.87
N LYS A 81 2.29 5.34 14.48
CA LYS A 81 2.90 5.25 13.14
C LYS A 81 1.84 5.39 12.05
N PHE A 82 2.16 6.12 10.99
CA PHE A 82 1.26 6.31 9.85
C PHE A 82 0.76 4.95 9.33
N ILE A 83 1.69 4.01 9.12
CA ILE A 83 1.35 2.66 8.65
C ILE A 83 0.40 1.89 9.59
N GLU A 84 0.40 2.16 10.89
CA GLU A 84 -0.49 1.50 11.84
C GLU A 84 -1.92 2.03 11.75
N LEU A 85 -2.08 3.34 11.53
CA LEU A 85 -3.39 3.92 11.25
C LEU A 85 -3.93 3.45 9.89
N LEU A 86 -3.08 3.36 8.87
CA LEU A 86 -3.46 2.93 7.52
C LEU A 86 -3.87 1.44 7.44
N LYS A 87 -3.49 0.63 8.44
CA LYS A 87 -3.98 -0.75 8.57
C LYS A 87 -5.44 -0.84 9.00
N ARG A 88 -6.03 0.24 9.50
CA ARG A 88 -7.47 0.29 9.84
C ARG A 88 -8.26 0.27 8.53
N PRO A 89 -9.18 -0.70 8.32
CA PRO A 89 -9.89 -0.86 7.04
C PRO A 89 -10.66 0.38 6.57
N GLN A 90 -11.12 1.21 7.51
CA GLN A 90 -11.91 2.41 7.26
C GLN A 90 -11.06 3.62 6.86
N ILE A 91 -9.74 3.56 7.07
CA ILE A 91 -8.81 4.67 6.88
C ILE A 91 -8.09 4.52 5.55
N ASP A 92 -8.02 5.62 4.82
CA ASP A 92 -7.36 5.73 3.53
C ASP A 92 -6.11 6.62 3.68
N TYR A 93 -5.16 6.47 2.76
CA TYR A 93 -3.90 7.18 2.79
C TYR A 93 -4.12 8.70 2.76
N ARG A 94 -5.06 9.16 1.92
CA ARG A 94 -5.37 10.59 1.77
C ARG A 94 -5.94 11.21 3.03
N ASP A 95 -6.66 10.45 3.86
CA ASP A 95 -7.16 10.96 5.14
C ASP A 95 -6.02 11.28 6.09
N LEU A 96 -4.94 10.50 6.04
CA LEU A 96 -3.79 10.65 6.92
C LEU A 96 -2.75 11.62 6.36
N ALA A 97 -2.61 11.68 5.04
CA ALA A 97 -1.64 12.54 4.36
C ALA A 97 -1.83 14.04 4.69
N GLN A 98 -3.06 14.48 4.94
CA GLN A 98 -3.33 15.86 5.36
C GLN A 98 -2.78 16.22 6.75
N PHE A 99 -2.45 15.21 7.57
CA PHE A 99 -1.88 15.37 8.91
C PHE A 99 -0.37 15.06 8.96
N ASP A 100 0.28 14.97 7.79
CA ASP A 100 1.69 14.67 7.64
C ASP A 100 2.32 15.63 6.64
N GLU A 101 3.03 16.64 7.15
CA GLU A 101 3.66 17.70 6.35
C GLU A 101 4.66 17.17 5.31
N ASN A 102 5.19 15.95 5.51
CA ASN A 102 6.16 15.32 4.62
C ASN A 102 5.50 14.34 3.66
N ALA A 103 4.16 14.28 3.59
CA ALA A 103 3.46 13.41 2.67
C ALA A 103 3.62 13.92 1.22
N PRO A 104 4.17 13.12 0.30
CA PRO A 104 4.28 13.53 -1.09
C PRO A 104 2.90 13.52 -1.77
N SER A 105 2.78 14.30 -2.84
CA SER A 105 1.68 14.16 -3.79
C SER A 105 1.88 12.90 -4.61
N LEU A 106 0.95 11.95 -4.51
CA LEU A 106 1.01 10.65 -5.18
C LEU A 106 -0.18 10.47 -6.12
N GLU A 107 0.08 9.83 -7.25
CA GLU A 107 -0.96 9.39 -8.18
C GLU A 107 -1.91 8.38 -7.52
N HIS A 108 -3.15 8.35 -7.98
CA HIS A 108 -4.21 7.56 -7.36
C HIS A 108 -3.90 6.06 -7.34
N ASP A 109 -3.37 5.51 -8.42
CA ASP A 109 -3.06 4.08 -8.53
C ASP A 109 -1.84 3.67 -7.68
N ILE A 110 -0.92 4.59 -7.41
CA ILE A 110 0.16 4.37 -6.42
C ILE A 110 -0.44 4.26 -5.02
N ILE A 111 -1.37 5.15 -4.67
CA ILE A 111 -2.08 5.13 -3.39
C ILE A 111 -2.87 3.82 -3.24
N ASP A 112 -3.64 3.44 -4.25
CA ASP A 112 -4.44 2.21 -4.22
C ASP A 112 -3.55 0.98 -4.00
N LYS A 113 -2.43 0.90 -4.73
CA LYS A 113 -1.48 -0.20 -4.61
C LYS A 113 -0.80 -0.21 -3.23
N LEU A 114 -0.45 0.95 -2.69
CA LEU A 114 0.11 1.11 -1.35
C LEU A 114 -0.85 0.60 -0.27
N GLU A 115 -2.09 1.07 -0.31
CA GLU A 115 -3.13 0.68 0.64
C GLU A 115 -3.42 -0.81 0.60
N ILE A 116 -3.60 -1.35 -0.61
CA ILE A 116 -3.81 -2.78 -0.81
C ILE A 116 -2.62 -3.56 -0.23
N ASN A 117 -1.38 -3.16 -0.53
CA ASN A 117 -0.20 -3.88 -0.03
C ASN A 117 -0.13 -3.88 1.51
N ILE A 118 -0.50 -2.78 2.15
CA ILE A 118 -0.43 -2.62 3.61
C ILE A 118 -1.59 -3.35 4.31
N LYS A 119 -2.83 -3.13 3.85
CA LYS A 119 -4.04 -3.74 4.42
C LYS A 119 -4.00 -5.28 4.29
N TYR A 120 -3.39 -5.80 3.22
CA TYR A 120 -3.26 -7.24 3.00
C TYR A 120 -1.91 -7.86 3.44
N GLU A 121 -0.95 -7.08 3.95
CA GLU A 121 0.41 -7.56 4.28
C GLU A 121 0.38 -8.76 5.24
N GLY A 122 -0.47 -8.70 6.28
CA GLY A 122 -0.61 -9.77 7.27
C GLY A 122 -1.17 -11.06 6.67
N TYR A 123 -2.13 -10.95 5.75
CA TYR A 123 -2.71 -12.11 5.07
C TYR A 123 -1.73 -12.75 4.09
N ILE A 124 -0.96 -11.93 3.36
CA ILE A 124 0.10 -12.40 2.44
C ILE A 124 1.20 -13.13 3.20
N LYS A 125 1.65 -12.60 4.35
CA LYS A 125 2.68 -13.25 5.20
C LYS A 125 2.23 -14.62 5.70
N THR A 126 0.95 -14.77 6.07
CA THR A 126 0.40 -16.05 6.50
C THR A 126 0.33 -17.09 5.37
N GLN A 127 0.04 -16.67 4.14
CA GLN A 127 0.04 -17.55 2.96
C GLN A 127 1.45 -18.03 2.58
N ASN A 128 2.46 -17.15 2.67
CA ASN A 128 3.85 -17.52 2.35
C ASN A 128 4.50 -18.47 3.37
N ARG A 129 3.99 -18.55 4.61
CA ARG A 129 4.51 -19.48 5.64
C ARG A 129 3.97 -20.91 5.55
N LYS A 130 2.88 -21.10 4.78
CA LYS A 130 2.22 -22.41 4.62
C LYS A 130 2.73 -23.20 3.41
N ASN A 131 3.68 -22.64 2.65
CA ASN A 131 4.38 -23.28 1.54
C ASN A 131 5.88 -23.34 1.86
#